data_AF-X0JP01-F1
#
_entry.id   AF-X0JP01-F1
#
_cell.length_a   1.000
_cell.length_b   1.000
_cell.length_c   1.000
_cell.angle_alpha   90.00
_cell.angle_beta   90.00
_cell.angle_gamma   90.00
#
_symmetry.space_group_name_H-M   'P 1'
#
loop_
_entity.id
_entity.type
_entity.pdbx_description
1 polymer ?
#
loop_
_entity_poly.entity_id
_entity_poly.type
_entity_poly.pdbx_seq_one_letter_code
_entity_poly.pdbx_strand_id
1 'polypeptide(L)'
;MRARGIINANARPHFLYNKIRFHTSECEVFKTRDMYNLERRPIIGHFQYEELVKPKRHPVPGFSNSPAERLSQRRLRDLTPDLWFEDPYLVCILLSLAQLQWQRRKTTPEAFSVRLLVTNASDTTHAHVFQAYIPSKLLHALDNPTEDIDNLVWPAIQHVQVAFEPHASFSERIAGQLLTGLKTRADEEMPRGEKRKRDELDTEEQTKSVKAWDGAVQVAAVPLANG
;
A
#
# COMPACT_ATOMS: atom_id res chain seq x y z
N MET A 1 16.60 -13.82 11.25
CA MET A 1 16.93 -12.99 10.06
C MET A 1 15.96 -11.82 10.02
N ARG A 2 16.39 -10.55 9.78
CA ARG A 2 15.46 -9.41 9.62
C ARG A 2 14.51 -9.69 8.46
N ALA A 3 13.20 -9.50 8.64
CA ALA A 3 12.22 -9.55 7.54
C ALA A 3 12.65 -8.56 6.44
N ARG A 4 13.33 -9.08 5.40
CA ARG A 4 14.02 -8.27 4.39
C ARG A 4 12.98 -7.65 3.48
N GLY A 5 12.54 -6.44 3.78
CA GLY A 5 11.78 -5.64 2.82
C GLY A 5 10.45 -5.09 3.29
N ILE A 6 10.15 -5.09 4.59
CA ILE A 6 9.13 -4.19 5.15
C ILE A 6 9.86 -2.99 5.76
N ILE A 7 9.50 -1.77 5.34
CA ILE A 7 10.11 -0.52 5.78
C ILE A 7 9.07 0.41 6.38
N ASN A 8 9.44 1.15 7.43
CA ASN A 8 8.56 2.18 8.00
C ASN A 8 8.34 3.30 6.97
N ALA A 9 7.09 3.71 6.80
CA ALA A 9 6.68 4.74 5.86
C ALA A 9 6.61 6.15 6.46
N ASN A 10 6.91 6.29 7.76
CA ASN A 10 6.83 7.53 8.56
C ASN A 10 5.54 8.30 8.27
N ALA A 11 4.40 7.60 8.33
CA ALA A 11 3.09 8.13 8.03
C ALA A 11 2.09 7.70 9.10
N ARG A 12 1.11 8.57 9.39
CA ARG A 12 -0.02 8.24 10.25
C ARG A 12 -1.28 8.15 9.39
N PRO A 13 -2.08 7.08 9.51
CA PRO A 13 -3.31 6.95 8.77
C PRO A 13 -4.41 7.76 9.46
N HIS A 14 -5.23 8.41 8.65
CA HIS A 14 -6.37 9.21 9.11
C HIS A 14 -7.65 8.55 8.64
N PHE A 15 -8.65 8.50 9.53
CA PHE A 15 -10.01 8.17 9.14
C PHE A 15 -10.69 9.43 8.64
N LEU A 16 -11.08 9.41 7.37
CA LEU A 16 -11.84 10.49 6.75
C LEU A 16 -13.30 10.06 6.57
N TYR A 17 -14.20 10.99 6.83
CA TYR A 17 -15.61 10.87 6.48
C TYR A 17 -16.10 12.23 6.02
N ASN A 18 -16.85 12.28 4.92
CA ASN A 18 -17.22 13.52 4.24
C ASN A 18 -16.00 14.41 3.95
N LYS A 19 -14.84 13.81 3.60
CA LYS A 19 -13.54 14.49 3.39
C LYS A 19 -13.00 15.22 4.64
N ILE A 20 -13.64 15.09 5.79
CA ILE A 20 -13.20 15.65 7.07
C ILE A 20 -12.39 14.59 7.81
N ARG A 21 -11.26 15.00 8.40
CA ARG A 21 -10.47 14.14 9.28
C ARG A 21 -11.20 13.96 10.61
N PHE A 22 -11.83 12.80 10.79
CA PHE A 22 -12.52 12.46 12.04
C PHE A 22 -11.58 11.91 13.10
N HIS A 23 -10.60 11.11 12.69
CA HIS A 23 -9.71 10.44 13.63
C HIS A 23 -8.31 10.25 13.06
N THR A 24 -7.30 10.29 13.93
CA THR A 24 -5.91 9.94 13.60
C THR A 24 -5.52 8.78 14.49
N SER A 25 -5.24 7.64 13.87
CA SER A 25 -4.81 6.45 14.60
C SER A 25 -3.33 6.57 14.97
N GLU A 26 -2.95 6.01 16.11
CA GLU A 26 -1.55 5.78 16.50
C GLU A 26 -0.93 4.58 15.75
N CYS A 27 -1.64 4.02 14.76
CA CYS A 27 -1.12 2.97 13.89
C CYS A 27 0.14 3.43 13.13
N GLU A 28 1.21 2.65 13.26
CA GLU A 28 2.43 2.81 12.48
C GLU A 28 2.23 2.21 11.09
N VAL A 29 2.74 2.88 10.05
CA VAL A 29 2.54 2.45 8.66
C VAL A 29 3.85 1.97 8.06
N PHE A 30 3.79 0.83 7.38
CA PHE A 30 4.89 0.18 6.70
C PHE A 30 4.56 -0.06 5.23
N LYS A 31 5.61 -0.16 4.42
CA LYS A 31 5.57 -0.47 2.99
C LYS A 31 6.47 -1.64 2.66
N THR A 32 6.09 -2.40 1.65
CA THR A 32 6.96 -3.43 1.05
C THR A 32 7.98 -2.76 0.11
N ARG A 33 9.24 -3.18 0.17
CA ARG A 33 10.28 -2.84 -0.80
C ARG A 33 9.95 -3.43 -2.17
N ASP A 34 10.54 -2.84 -3.19
CA ASP A 34 10.35 -3.18 -4.60
C ASP A 34 10.79 -4.61 -4.96
N MET A 35 11.63 -5.23 -4.11
CA MET A 35 12.19 -6.57 -4.32
C MET A 35 11.15 -7.68 -4.52
N TYR A 36 9.91 -7.49 -4.08
CA TYR A 36 8.85 -8.48 -4.19
C TYR A 36 8.11 -8.46 -5.54
N ASN A 37 8.43 -7.53 -6.46
CA ASN A 37 7.77 -7.37 -7.77
C ASN A 37 6.23 -7.48 -7.72
N LEU A 38 5.60 -7.00 -6.65
CA LEU A 38 4.16 -7.20 -6.42
C LEU A 38 3.33 -6.38 -7.41
N GLU A 39 2.32 -7.01 -8.01
CA GLU A 39 1.33 -6.35 -8.87
C GLU A 39 0.66 -5.20 -8.15
N ARG A 40 0.20 -5.49 -6.92
CA ARG A 40 -0.44 -4.54 -6.01
C ARG A 40 0.27 -4.58 -4.67
N ARG A 41 0.98 -3.51 -4.36
CA ARG A 41 1.65 -3.37 -3.06
C ARG A 41 0.63 -3.14 -1.96
N PRO A 42 0.62 -3.96 -0.90
CA PRO A 42 -0.24 -3.72 0.24
C PRO A 42 0.26 -2.51 1.04
N ILE A 43 -0.65 -1.87 1.76
CA ILE A 43 -0.28 -1.02 2.88
C ILE A 43 -0.35 -1.85 4.16
N ILE A 44 0.69 -1.78 4.97
CA ILE A 44 0.82 -2.56 6.21
C ILE A 44 0.72 -1.60 7.38
N GLY A 45 -0.16 -1.88 8.33
CA GLY A 45 -0.26 -1.21 9.62
C GLY A 45 0.27 -2.07 10.75
N HIS A 46 0.84 -1.43 11.77
CA HIS A 46 1.04 -2.02 13.09
C HIS A 46 0.29 -1.18 14.13
N PHE A 47 -0.51 -1.84 14.95
CA PHE A 47 -1.29 -1.20 15.99
C PHE A 47 -1.17 -1.96 17.31
N GLN A 48 -0.99 -1.21 18.40
CA GLN A 48 -1.03 -1.74 19.76
C GLN A 48 -2.40 -1.45 20.33
N TYR A 49 -3.14 -2.50 20.67
CA TYR A 49 -4.55 -2.38 21.06
C TYR A 49 -4.73 -1.54 22.34
N GLU A 50 -3.72 -1.50 23.20
CA GLU A 50 -3.70 -0.70 24.44
C GLU A 50 -3.86 0.79 24.15
N GLU A 51 -3.40 1.27 22.99
CA GLU A 51 -3.53 2.68 22.61
C GLU A 51 -4.99 3.13 22.54
N LEU A 52 -5.94 2.22 22.27
CA LEU A 52 -7.37 2.53 22.29
C LEU A 52 -7.90 2.72 23.72
N VAL A 53 -7.38 1.93 24.66
CA VAL A 53 -7.88 1.87 26.04
C VAL A 53 -7.26 2.96 26.91
N LYS A 54 -6.22 3.65 26.43
CA LYS A 54 -5.57 4.73 27.16
C LYS A 54 -6.53 5.92 27.35
N PRO A 55 -6.79 6.34 28.61
CA PRO A 55 -7.61 7.52 28.85
C PRO A 55 -6.95 8.75 28.22
N LYS A 56 -7.76 9.58 27.55
CA LYS A 56 -7.29 10.87 27.03
C LYS A 56 -6.82 11.72 28.20
N ARG A 57 -5.55 12.14 28.15
CA ARG A 57 -4.96 13.01 29.17
C ARG A 57 -5.69 14.35 29.19
N HIS A 58 -5.80 14.94 30.39
CA HIS A 58 -6.29 16.30 30.53
C HIS A 58 -5.41 17.26 29.70
N PRO A 59 -6.00 18.23 28.97
CA PRO A 59 -5.25 19.15 28.13
C PRO A 59 -4.25 20.02 28.91
N VAL A 60 -4.54 20.27 30.19
CA VAL A 60 -3.61 20.92 31.13
C VAL A 60 -2.83 19.85 31.92
N PRO A 61 -1.48 19.82 31.84
CA PRO A 61 -0.65 18.93 32.64
C PRO A 61 -0.92 19.09 34.15
N GLY A 62 -0.99 17.98 34.88
CA GLY A 62 -1.15 17.98 36.35
C GLY A 62 -2.60 18.08 36.85
N PHE A 63 -3.57 18.30 35.97
CA PHE A 63 -5.00 18.27 36.31
C PHE A 63 -5.62 16.95 35.83
N SER A 64 -6.60 16.43 36.58
CA SER A 64 -7.36 15.24 36.17
C SER A 64 -8.80 15.63 35.81
N ASN A 65 -9.38 15.02 34.78
CA ASN A 65 -10.81 15.14 34.51
C ASN A 65 -11.50 13.85 34.95
N SER A 66 -11.37 13.49 36.22
CA SER A 66 -11.83 12.19 36.72
C SER A 66 -13.31 11.88 36.44
N PRO A 67 -14.26 12.84 36.42
CA PRO A 67 -15.64 12.55 36.01
C PRO A 67 -15.75 12.19 34.52
N ALA A 68 -15.09 12.96 33.64
CA ALA A 68 -15.14 12.68 32.20
C ALA A 68 -14.37 11.40 31.83
N GLU A 69 -13.25 11.12 32.51
CA GLU A 69 -12.51 9.87 32.37
C GLU A 69 -13.37 8.67 32.75
N ARG A 70 -14.08 8.73 33.89
CA ARG A 70 -15.02 7.68 34.30
C ARG A 70 -16.18 7.52 33.32
N LEU A 71 -16.74 8.61 32.82
CA LEU A 71 -17.81 8.55 31.82
C LEU A 71 -17.30 7.93 30.51
N SER A 72 -16.10 8.29 30.06
CA SER A 72 -15.47 7.73 28.87
C SER A 72 -15.17 6.24 29.05
N GLN A 73 -14.65 5.83 30.20
CA GLN A 73 -14.39 4.43 30.52
C GLN A 73 -15.67 3.60 30.55
N ARG A 74 -16.76 4.14 31.10
CA ARG A 74 -18.08 3.47 31.07
C ARG A 74 -18.55 3.27 29.63
N ARG A 75 -18.54 4.33 28.81
CA ARG A 75 -18.92 4.22 27.39
C ARG A 75 -18.02 3.28 26.61
N LEU A 76 -16.72 3.28 26.89
CA LEU A 76 -15.78 2.36 26.25
C LEU A 76 -16.13 0.91 26.60
N ARG A 77 -16.43 0.61 27.87
CA ARG A 77 -16.89 -0.73 28.27
C ARG A 77 -18.16 -1.15 27.56
N ASP A 78 -19.12 -0.24 27.39
CA ASP A 78 -20.38 -0.53 26.70
C ASP A 78 -20.18 -0.81 25.20
N LEU A 79 -19.09 -0.31 24.60
CA LEU A 79 -18.75 -0.47 23.18
C LEU A 79 -17.71 -1.56 22.91
N THR A 80 -16.96 -1.98 23.94
CA THR A 80 -15.90 -2.98 23.79
C THR A 80 -16.56 -4.35 23.69
N PRO A 81 -16.33 -5.10 22.62
CA PRO A 81 -16.87 -6.45 22.49
C PRO A 81 -16.22 -7.41 23.50
N ASP A 82 -16.88 -8.54 23.74
CA ASP A 82 -16.36 -9.61 24.61
C ASP A 82 -14.98 -10.10 24.12
N LEU A 83 -14.83 -10.21 22.80
CA LEU A 83 -13.57 -10.52 22.13
C LEU A 83 -12.97 -9.25 21.56
N TRP A 84 -11.87 -8.77 22.15
CA TRP A 84 -11.23 -7.51 21.76
C TRP A 84 -10.86 -7.41 20.27
N PHE A 85 -10.58 -8.55 19.62
CA PHE A 85 -10.22 -8.60 18.20
C PHE A 85 -11.45 -8.47 17.26
N GLU A 86 -12.66 -8.43 17.81
CA GLU A 86 -13.90 -8.10 17.09
C GLU A 86 -14.26 -6.60 17.21
N ASP A 87 -13.38 -5.79 17.78
CA ASP A 87 -13.63 -4.37 17.99
C ASP A 87 -13.79 -3.63 16.64
N PRO A 88 -14.92 -2.93 16.42
CA PRO A 88 -15.16 -2.19 15.18
C PRO A 88 -14.12 -1.09 14.92
N TYR A 89 -13.40 -0.63 15.94
CA TYR A 89 -12.30 0.30 15.79
C TYR A 89 -11.17 -0.26 14.90
N LEU A 90 -10.94 -1.57 14.90
CA LEU A 90 -9.97 -2.21 13.99
C LEU A 90 -10.36 -2.03 12.52
N VAL A 91 -11.67 -2.04 12.22
CA VAL A 91 -12.19 -1.72 10.89
C VAL A 91 -11.87 -0.28 10.52
N CYS A 92 -12.04 0.67 11.44
CA CYS A 92 -11.67 2.08 11.22
C CYS A 92 -10.18 2.24 10.89
N ILE A 93 -9.28 1.47 11.54
CA ILE A 93 -7.85 1.49 11.22
C ILE A 93 -7.60 0.95 9.80
N LEU A 94 -8.21 -0.19 9.44
CA LEU A 94 -8.10 -0.76 8.10
C LEU A 94 -8.55 0.21 7.01
N LEU A 95 -9.68 0.90 7.24
CA LEU A 95 -10.19 1.94 6.34
C LEU A 95 -9.23 3.13 6.25
N SER A 96 -8.68 3.59 7.38
CA SER A 96 -7.72 4.70 7.44
C SER A 96 -6.45 4.40 6.63
N LEU A 97 -5.97 3.15 6.68
CA LEU A 97 -4.84 2.70 5.87
C LEU A 97 -5.18 2.71 4.38
N ALA A 98 -6.37 2.23 4.01
CA ALA A 98 -6.82 2.24 2.62
C ALA A 98 -6.97 3.68 2.08
N GLN A 99 -7.54 4.59 2.86
CA GLN A 99 -7.66 6.01 2.53
C GLN A 99 -6.28 6.67 2.35
N LEU A 100 -5.32 6.36 3.23
CA LEU A 100 -3.95 6.83 3.07
C LEU A 100 -3.32 6.33 1.77
N GLN A 101 -3.61 5.09 1.38
CA GLN A 101 -3.13 4.56 0.10
C GLN A 101 -3.83 5.22 -1.10
N TRP A 102 -5.15 5.45 -1.01
CA TRP A 102 -5.93 6.17 -2.02
C TRP A 102 -5.35 7.54 -2.31
N GLN A 103 -5.16 8.36 -1.27
CA GLN A 103 -4.69 9.74 -1.40
C GLN A 103 -3.29 9.84 -2.03
N ARG A 104 -2.50 8.78 -1.97
CA ARG A 104 -1.12 8.74 -2.50
C ARG A 104 -1.02 8.18 -3.91
N ARG A 105 -2.06 7.53 -4.45
CA ARG A 105 -2.00 6.92 -5.78
C ARG A 105 -2.50 7.87 -6.86
N LYS A 106 -1.82 7.84 -8.01
CA LYS A 106 -2.26 8.54 -9.23
C LYS A 106 -3.41 7.81 -9.94
N THR A 107 -3.46 6.49 -9.80
CA THR A 107 -4.49 5.62 -10.38
C THR A 107 -5.30 4.99 -9.26
N THR A 108 -6.63 5.01 -9.40
CA THR A 108 -7.54 4.41 -8.42
C THR A 108 -7.80 2.96 -8.80
N PRO A 109 -7.18 1.98 -8.11
CA PRO A 109 -7.52 0.58 -8.34
C PRO A 109 -8.97 0.31 -7.91
N GLU A 110 -9.52 -0.82 -8.35
CA GLU A 110 -10.83 -1.30 -7.90
C GLU A 110 -10.87 -1.56 -6.38
N ALA A 111 -9.76 -2.02 -5.80
CA ALA A 111 -9.64 -2.26 -4.37
C ALA A 111 -8.20 -2.07 -3.86
N PHE A 112 -8.08 -1.74 -2.58
CA PHE A 112 -6.84 -1.51 -1.86
C PHE A 112 -6.53 -2.70 -0.95
N SER A 113 -5.35 -3.28 -1.11
CA SER A 113 -4.90 -4.39 -0.26
C SER A 113 -4.34 -3.84 1.05
N VAL A 114 -5.03 -4.13 2.15
CA VAL A 114 -4.64 -3.70 3.50
C VAL A 114 -4.24 -4.90 4.33
N ARG A 115 -3.19 -4.73 5.14
CA ARG A 115 -2.75 -5.68 6.15
C ARG A 115 -2.54 -4.93 7.46
N LEU A 116 -3.04 -5.46 8.56
CA LEU A 116 -2.89 -4.86 9.88
C LEU A 116 -2.39 -5.91 10.86
N LEU A 117 -1.21 -5.69 11.40
CA LEU A 117 -0.69 -6.42 12.54
C LEU A 117 -1.16 -5.73 13.82
N VAL A 118 -1.87 -6.45 14.67
CA VAL A 118 -2.31 -5.97 15.97
C VAL A 118 -1.65 -6.82 17.06
N THR A 119 -1.16 -6.14 18.08
CA THR A 119 -0.70 -6.78 19.31
C THR A 119 -1.51 -6.23 20.47
N ASN A 120 -1.71 -7.07 21.49
CA ASN A 120 -2.37 -6.69 22.72
C ASN A 120 -1.51 -7.23 23.87
N ALA A 121 -1.09 -6.38 24.80
CA ALA A 121 -0.33 -6.72 26.00
C ALA A 121 -1.05 -7.72 26.90
N SER A 122 -2.39 -7.77 26.83
CA SER A 122 -3.20 -8.78 27.53
C SER A 122 -3.17 -10.14 26.82
N ASP A 123 -2.92 -10.17 25.51
CA ASP A 123 -2.69 -11.41 24.78
C ASP A 123 -1.18 -11.70 24.70
N THR A 124 -0.73 -12.55 25.61
CA THR A 124 0.67 -12.95 25.71
C THR A 124 1.02 -14.13 24.81
N THR A 125 0.06 -14.60 24.01
CA THR A 125 0.17 -15.87 23.26
C THR A 125 0.18 -15.66 21.75
N HIS A 126 -0.59 -14.69 21.25
CA HIS A 126 -0.76 -14.45 19.81
C HIS A 126 -0.59 -12.98 19.43
N ALA A 127 -0.05 -12.79 18.22
CA ALA A 127 -0.26 -11.57 17.46
C ALA A 127 -1.37 -11.80 16.42
N HIS A 128 -2.10 -10.74 16.09
CA HIS A 128 -3.30 -10.82 15.25
C HIS A 128 -3.03 -10.14 13.91
N VAL A 129 -3.23 -10.86 12.81
CA VAL A 129 -3.09 -10.30 11.45
C VAL A 129 -4.46 -10.22 10.82
N PHE A 130 -4.86 -8.99 10.48
CA PHE A 130 -6.07 -8.72 9.70
C PHE A 130 -5.72 -8.42 8.26
N GLN A 131 -6.47 -8.99 7.34
CA GLN A 131 -6.27 -8.85 5.90
C GLN A 131 -7.59 -8.49 5.23
N ALA A 132 -7.56 -7.45 4.40
CA ALA A 132 -8.76 -7.00 3.70
C ALA A 132 -8.42 -6.42 2.32
N TYR A 133 -9.37 -6.53 1.40
CA TYR A 133 -9.39 -5.80 0.15
C TYR A 133 -10.50 -4.77 0.22
N ILE A 134 -10.13 -3.50 0.42
CA ILE A 134 -11.09 -2.41 0.62
C ILE A 134 -11.50 -1.85 -0.76
N PRO A 135 -12.77 -1.96 -1.18
CA PRO A 135 -13.21 -1.47 -2.47
C PRO A 135 -13.08 0.04 -2.59
N SER A 136 -12.76 0.53 -3.79
CA SER A 136 -12.68 1.96 -4.01
C SER A 136 -14.05 2.65 -3.87
N LYS A 137 -15.12 1.98 -4.28
CA LYS A 137 -16.50 2.47 -4.09
C LYS A 137 -16.84 2.76 -2.61
N LEU A 138 -16.36 1.91 -1.69
CA LEU A 138 -16.53 2.13 -0.24
C LEU A 138 -15.83 3.40 0.22
N LEU A 139 -14.58 3.60 -0.20
CA LEU A 139 -13.85 4.82 0.16
C LEU A 139 -14.47 6.08 -0.45
N HIS A 140 -15.01 5.98 -1.66
CA HIS A 140 -15.76 7.06 -2.30
C HIS A 140 -17.02 7.44 -1.51
N ALA A 141 -17.80 6.42 -1.08
CA ALA A 141 -19.00 6.63 -0.28
C ALA A 141 -18.68 7.26 1.08
N LEU A 142 -17.56 6.90 1.71
CA LEU A 142 -17.10 7.54 2.95
C LEU A 142 -16.78 9.03 2.73
N ASP A 143 -16.23 9.41 1.58
CA ASP A 143 -15.94 10.81 1.26
C ASP A 143 -17.17 11.61 0.77
N ASN A 144 -18.20 10.93 0.25
CA ASN A 144 -19.42 11.53 -0.29
C ASN A 144 -20.66 10.84 0.28
N PRO A 145 -20.96 11.01 1.59
CA PRO A 145 -21.99 10.22 2.29
C PRO A 145 -23.43 10.55 1.89
N THR A 146 -23.63 11.58 1.05
CA THR A 146 -24.96 11.94 0.51
C THR A 146 -25.29 11.19 -0.78
N GLU A 147 -24.33 10.51 -1.38
CA GLU A 147 -24.56 9.65 -2.55
C GLU A 147 -25.20 8.33 -2.12
N ASP A 148 -25.91 7.68 -3.04
CA ASP A 148 -26.59 6.41 -2.80
C ASP A 148 -25.61 5.29 -2.41
N ILE A 149 -25.93 4.57 -1.34
CA ILE A 149 -25.11 3.52 -0.71
C ILE A 149 -25.71 2.12 -0.95
N ASP A 150 -26.86 2.01 -1.63
CA ASP A 150 -27.67 0.78 -1.70
C ASP A 150 -26.97 -0.43 -2.35
N ASN A 151 -25.80 -0.23 -2.97
CA ASN A 151 -24.97 -1.29 -3.58
C ASN A 151 -23.58 -1.44 -2.93
N LEU A 152 -23.40 -0.93 -1.71
CA LEU A 152 -22.09 -0.99 -1.05
C LEU A 152 -21.84 -2.34 -0.40
N VAL A 153 -20.85 -3.06 -0.92
CA VAL A 153 -20.39 -4.31 -0.34
C VAL A 153 -19.32 -4.01 0.71
N TRP A 154 -19.58 -4.41 1.96
CA TRP A 154 -18.57 -4.37 3.00
C TRP A 154 -17.46 -5.39 2.72
N PRO A 155 -16.18 -5.01 2.87
CA PRO A 155 -15.07 -5.91 2.65
C PRO A 155 -15.08 -7.07 3.65
N ALA A 156 -14.83 -8.27 3.15
CA ALA A 156 -14.49 -9.38 4.02
C ALA A 156 -13.13 -9.12 4.68
N ILE A 157 -13.10 -9.22 6.01
CA ILE A 157 -11.88 -9.09 6.81
C ILE A 157 -11.49 -10.48 7.27
N GLN A 158 -10.34 -10.96 6.81
CA GLN A 158 -9.74 -12.19 7.28
C GLN A 158 -8.93 -11.90 8.53
N HIS A 159 -9.11 -12.71 9.57
CA HIS A 159 -8.35 -12.64 10.81
C HIS A 159 -7.56 -13.93 10.98
N VAL A 160 -6.25 -13.79 11.18
CA VAL A 160 -5.34 -14.89 11.46
C VAL A 160 -4.61 -14.62 12.78
N GLN A 161 -4.66 -15.57 13.69
CA GLN A 161 -3.85 -15.54 14.92
C GLN A 161 -2.51 -16.22 14.65
N VAL A 162 -1.43 -15.59 15.08
CA VAL A 162 -0.07 -16.09 14.93
C VAL A 162 0.56 -16.20 16.30
N ALA A 163 0.77 -17.44 16.76
CA ALA A 163 1.40 -17.69 18.04
C ALA A 163 2.79 -17.05 18.12
N PHE A 164 3.18 -16.54 19.28
CA PHE A 164 4.53 -16.02 19.50
C PHE A 164 5.59 -17.13 19.50
N GLU A 165 5.23 -18.32 19.96
CA GLU A 165 6.12 -19.48 20.02
C GLU A 165 6.05 -20.36 18.76
N PRO A 166 7.16 -20.96 18.30
CA PRO A 166 8.54 -20.64 18.67
C PRO A 166 9.02 -19.26 18.17
N HIS A 167 9.59 -18.47 19.09
CA HIS A 167 10.04 -17.10 18.84
C HIS A 167 11.05 -16.98 17.70
N ALA A 168 11.90 -18.00 17.50
CA ALA A 168 12.92 -18.02 16.45
C ALA A 168 12.33 -17.87 15.03
N SER A 169 11.12 -18.40 14.81
CA SER A 169 10.43 -18.35 13.52
C SER A 169 9.31 -17.31 13.46
N PHE A 170 9.03 -16.63 14.57
CA PHE A 170 7.88 -15.73 14.69
C PHE A 170 7.88 -14.64 13.60
N SER A 171 9.01 -13.98 13.38
CA SER A 171 9.11 -12.93 12.36
C SER A 171 8.82 -13.43 10.95
N GLU A 172 9.22 -14.66 10.63
CA GLU A 172 8.99 -15.27 9.32
C GLU A 172 7.53 -15.64 9.13
N ARG A 173 6.88 -16.18 10.18
CA ARG A 173 5.44 -16.48 10.15
C ARG A 173 4.60 -15.22 10.00
N ILE A 174 4.91 -14.16 10.74
CA ILE A 174 4.21 -12.87 10.61
C ILE A 174 4.41 -12.30 9.20
N ALA A 175 5.66 -12.26 8.71
CA ALA A 175 5.93 -11.78 7.35
C ALA A 175 5.18 -12.60 6.30
N GLY A 176 5.15 -13.93 6.45
CA GLY A 176 4.37 -14.83 5.61
C GLY A 176 2.90 -14.44 5.57
N GLN A 177 2.27 -14.25 6.73
CA GLN A 177 0.87 -13.84 6.82
C GLN A 177 0.62 -12.46 6.19
N LEU A 178 1.49 -11.47 6.46
CA LEU A 178 1.39 -10.13 5.86
C LEU A 178 1.52 -10.15 4.34
N LEU A 179 2.28 -11.09 3.78
CA LEU A 179 2.53 -11.21 2.35
C LEU A 179 1.64 -12.25 1.65
N THR A 180 0.79 -12.96 2.40
CA THR A 180 -0.06 -14.02 1.86
C THR A 180 -1.07 -13.45 0.85
N GLY A 181 -1.27 -14.21 -0.25
CA GLY A 181 -2.24 -13.89 -1.30
C GLY A 181 -1.85 -12.72 -2.21
N LEU A 182 -0.62 -12.21 -2.11
CA LEU A 182 -0.13 -11.15 -2.99
C LEU A 182 0.42 -11.75 -4.29
N LYS A 183 -0.02 -11.21 -5.43
CA LYS A 183 0.46 -11.61 -6.76
C LYS A 183 1.77 -10.89 -7.08
N THR A 184 2.75 -11.65 -7.54
CA THR A 184 3.96 -11.12 -8.19
C THR A 184 3.68 -10.90 -9.66
N ARG A 185 4.18 -9.81 -10.23
CA ARG A 185 4.22 -9.65 -11.69
C ARG A 185 5.06 -10.79 -12.24
N ALA A 186 4.57 -11.47 -13.28
CA ALA A 186 5.45 -12.31 -14.09
C ALA A 186 6.51 -11.40 -14.69
N ASP A 187 7.78 -11.82 -14.66
CA ASP A 187 8.79 -11.16 -15.48
C ASP A 187 8.33 -11.34 -16.93
N GLU A 188 8.04 -10.24 -17.61
CA GLU A 188 7.84 -10.29 -19.06
C GLU A 188 9.15 -10.80 -19.66
N GLU A 189 9.21 -12.08 -20.02
CA GLU A 189 10.20 -12.58 -20.95
C GLU A 189 10.03 -11.77 -22.23
N MET A 190 10.84 -10.71 -22.38
CA MET A 190 11.05 -10.08 -23.67
C MET A 190 11.42 -11.20 -24.64
N PRO A 191 10.68 -11.40 -25.75
CA PRO A 191 11.04 -12.42 -26.72
C PRO A 191 12.45 -12.09 -27.19
N ARG A 192 13.38 -12.96 -26.83
CA ARG A 192 14.80 -12.88 -27.16
C ARG A 192 14.89 -12.82 -28.67
N GLY A 193 15.12 -11.62 -29.19
CA GLY A 193 15.16 -11.34 -30.62
C GLY A 193 15.98 -12.40 -31.34
N GLU A 194 15.31 -13.16 -32.18
CA GLU A 194 15.90 -14.19 -33.01
C GLU A 194 16.89 -13.50 -33.95
N LYS A 195 18.19 -13.62 -33.65
CA LYS A 195 19.26 -13.11 -34.51
C LYS A 195 19.15 -13.84 -35.84
N ARG A 196 18.58 -13.17 -36.85
CA ARG A 196 18.68 -13.62 -38.24
C ARG A 196 20.16 -13.70 -38.60
N LYS A 197 20.63 -14.93 -38.86
CA LYS A 197 21.87 -15.16 -39.60
C LYS A 197 21.68 -14.54 -40.98
N ARG A 198 22.57 -13.60 -41.32
CA ARG A 198 22.76 -13.14 -42.69
C ARG A 198 23.82 -14.06 -43.28
N ASP A 199 23.43 -14.88 -44.24
CA ASP A 199 24.34 -15.73 -44.99
C ASP A 199 25.18 -14.85 -45.94
N GLU A 200 26.50 -15.05 -45.88
CA GLU A 200 27.47 -14.66 -46.91
C GLU A 200 27.54 -15.79 -47.94
N LEU A 201 27.18 -15.53 -49.19
CA LEU A 201 28.00 -15.74 -50.38
C LEU A 201 27.20 -15.36 -51.63
N ASP A 202 27.74 -14.45 -52.44
CA ASP A 202 28.20 -14.80 -53.78
C ASP A 202 28.89 -13.59 -54.42
N THR A 203 30.14 -13.84 -54.82
CA THR A 203 31.05 -12.91 -55.49
C THR A 203 30.93 -13.11 -57.00
N GLU A 204 31.09 -12.00 -57.74
CA GLU A 204 31.50 -11.90 -59.16
C GLU A 204 30.49 -12.36 -60.22
N GLU A 205 30.30 -11.73 -61.38
CA GLU A 205 30.72 -10.49 -62.04
C GLU A 205 29.91 -10.50 -63.36
N GLN A 206 29.46 -9.34 -63.87
CA GLN A 206 29.65 -8.91 -65.28
C GLN A 206 28.69 -7.80 -65.75
N THR A 207 29.28 -6.61 -65.83
CA THR A 207 29.32 -5.69 -67.00
C THR A 207 28.08 -4.96 -67.54
N LYS A 208 28.30 -3.63 -67.63
CA LYS A 208 27.89 -2.64 -68.66
C LYS A 208 26.43 -2.15 -68.68
N SER A 209 26.23 -0.88 -68.33
CA SER A 209 26.21 0.23 -69.33
C SER A 209 25.68 1.55 -68.74
N VAL A 210 26.57 2.53 -68.68
CA VAL A 210 26.42 3.98 -69.01
C VAL A 210 25.00 4.57 -69.06
N LYS A 211 24.73 5.55 -68.18
CA LYS A 211 24.59 6.97 -68.56
C LYS A 211 24.50 7.89 -67.35
N ALA A 212 25.42 8.85 -67.32
CA ALA A 212 25.39 10.04 -66.50
C ALA A 212 24.15 10.89 -66.78
N TRP A 213 23.72 11.70 -65.81
CA TRP A 213 23.53 13.13 -66.02
C TRP A 213 23.89 13.93 -64.77
N ASP A 214 24.61 15.00 -65.08
CA ASP A 214 25.28 15.96 -64.23
C ASP A 214 24.32 16.82 -63.39
N GLY A 215 24.87 17.47 -62.35
CA GLY A 215 24.12 18.54 -61.70
C GLY A 215 24.72 19.19 -60.46
N ALA A 216 25.90 19.79 -60.62
CA ALA A 216 26.39 20.96 -59.86
C ALA A 216 26.73 20.82 -58.35
N VAL A 217 28.05 20.88 -58.13
CA VAL A 217 28.76 21.35 -56.93
C VAL A 217 28.70 22.87 -56.85
N GLN A 218 28.45 23.46 -55.67
CA GLN A 218 29.15 24.64 -55.09
C GLN A 218 28.91 24.61 -53.56
N VAL A 219 29.88 24.18 -52.74
CA VAL A 219 31.00 24.92 -52.10
C VAL A 219 30.56 26.02 -51.12
N ALA A 220 31.14 25.91 -49.92
CA ALA A 220 30.96 26.65 -48.68
C ALA A 220 31.23 28.16 -48.73
N ALA A 221 30.63 28.91 -47.80
CA ALA A 221 31.33 29.83 -46.87
C ALA A 221 30.36 30.41 -45.82
N VAL A 222 30.88 30.53 -44.60
CA VAL A 222 30.37 31.19 -43.38
C VAL A 222 31.21 32.49 -43.21
N PRO A 223 30.99 33.48 -42.29
CA PRO A 223 29.82 34.03 -41.58
C PRO A 223 29.69 35.58 -41.72
N LEU A 224 28.77 36.15 -40.91
CA LEU A 224 28.96 37.31 -40.01
C LEU A 224 28.16 38.60 -40.32
N ALA A 225 27.69 39.18 -39.22
CA ALA A 225 26.77 40.28 -39.09
C ALA A 225 27.46 41.66 -39.16
N ASN A 226 26.72 42.68 -39.61
CA ASN A 226 26.33 43.88 -38.86
C ASN A 226 25.98 45.03 -39.82
N GLY A 227 24.94 45.77 -39.45
CA GLY A 227 24.46 46.99 -40.09
C GLY A 227 23.12 47.38 -39.48
#